data_AF-A0A536T3P7-F1
#
_entry.id   AF-A0A536T3P7-F1
#
_cell.length_a   1.000
_cell.length_b   1.000
_cell.length_c   1.000
_cell.angle_alpha   90.00
_cell.angle_beta   90.00
_cell.angle_gamma   90.00
#
_symmetry.space_group_name_H-M   'P 1'
#
loop_
_entity.id
_entity.type
_entity.pdbx_description
1 polymer ?
#
loop_
_entity_poly.entity_id
_entity_poly.type
_entity_poly.pdbx_seq_one_letter_code
_entity_poly.pdbx_strand_id
1 'polypeptide(L)'
;MRRLVAVSDAVLMDLRSFSASNQGCVYELGRLLDAIDLGRVVFVIDKTTDRRFLEATLEALWSSLAAESPNRSVAESAARFFEVRSLSAAETQSLIGHLCPA
;
A
#
# COMPACT_ATOMS: atom_id res chain seq x y z
N MET A 1 14.76 -2.54 3.70
CA MET A 1 13.72 -1.70 3.05
C MET A 1 14.16 -0.27 2.75
N ARG A 2 14.72 0.50 3.70
CA ARG A 2 14.95 1.96 3.53
C ARG A 2 15.71 2.40 2.27
N ARG A 3 16.72 1.66 1.79
CA ARG A 3 17.55 2.12 0.66
C ARG A 3 16.91 1.93 -0.73
N LEU A 4 16.11 0.88 -0.93
CA LEU A 4 15.42 0.63 -2.21
C LEU A 4 14.25 1.60 -2.39
N VAL A 5 13.48 1.77 -1.32
CA VAL A 5 12.40 2.75 -1.20
C VAL A 5 12.83 4.18 -1.46
N ALA A 6 14.03 4.57 -1.01
CA ALA A 6 14.52 5.93 -1.18
C ALA A 6 14.81 6.29 -2.64
N VAL A 7 15.06 5.30 -3.51
CA VAL A 7 15.44 5.51 -4.92
C VAL A 7 14.33 5.13 -5.91
N SER A 8 13.21 4.57 -5.45
CA SER A 8 12.11 4.12 -6.31
C SER A 8 11.03 5.20 -6.41
N ASP A 9 10.64 5.61 -7.61
CA ASP A 9 9.58 6.63 -7.80
C ASP A 9 8.23 6.20 -7.20
N ALA A 10 7.92 4.90 -7.30
CA ALA A 10 6.74 4.27 -6.72
C ALA A 10 7.09 2.95 -6.01
N VAL A 11 6.24 2.56 -5.06
CA VAL A 11 6.30 1.29 -4.33
C VAL A 11 5.04 0.50 -4.56
N LEU A 12 5.21 -0.75 -5.00
CA LEU A 12 4.12 -1.71 -5.10
C LEU A 12 4.16 -2.65 -3.90
N MET A 13 3.09 -2.70 -3.11
CA MET A 13 2.96 -3.66 -2.01
C MET A 13 1.83 -4.64 -2.30
N ASP A 14 2.18 -5.92 -2.33
CA ASP A 14 1.22 -7.00 -2.54
C ASP A 14 0.48 -7.31 -1.24
N LEU A 15 -0.84 -7.14 -1.25
CA LEU A 15 -1.76 -7.44 -0.15
C LEU A 15 -2.83 -8.47 -0.58
N ARG A 16 -2.61 -9.20 -1.67
CA ARG A 16 -3.51 -10.29 -2.05
C ARG A 16 -3.56 -11.32 -0.93
N SER A 17 -4.77 -11.83 -0.69
CA SER A 17 -5.06 -12.75 0.42
C SER A 17 -4.82 -12.16 1.83
N PHE A 18 -4.61 -10.85 1.96
CA PHE A 18 -4.49 -10.20 3.27
C PHE A 18 -5.80 -10.30 4.05
N SER A 19 -5.72 -10.78 5.28
CA SER A 19 -6.89 -11.03 6.14
C SER A 19 -6.45 -11.24 7.59
N ALA A 20 -7.39 -11.36 8.51
CA ALA A 20 -7.09 -11.66 9.91
C ALA A 20 -6.30 -12.98 10.10
N SER A 21 -6.47 -13.97 9.21
CA SER A 21 -5.69 -15.21 9.23
C SER A 21 -4.37 -15.12 8.45
N ASN A 22 -4.15 -14.05 7.68
CA ASN A 22 -2.95 -13.81 6.87
C ASN A 22 -2.48 -12.35 6.99
N GLN A 23 -2.04 -11.98 8.19
CA GLN A 23 -1.67 -10.62 8.60
C GLN A 23 -0.15 -10.46 8.79
N GLY A 24 0.65 -11.35 8.18
CA GLY A 24 2.11 -11.38 8.35
C GLY A 24 2.83 -10.11 7.92
N CYS A 25 2.21 -9.28 7.07
CA CYS A 25 2.79 -8.04 6.56
C CYS A 25 2.37 -6.75 7.31
N VAL A 26 1.62 -6.86 8.42
CA VAL A 26 1.17 -5.68 9.20
C VAL A 26 2.35 -4.87 9.73
N TYR A 27 3.41 -5.54 10.19
CA TYR A 27 4.62 -4.87 10.66
C TYR A 27 5.30 -4.07 9.53
N GLU A 28 5.47 -4.69 8.36
CA GLU A 28 6.02 -4.06 7.15
C GLU A 28 5.15 -2.89 6.68
N LEU A 29 3.83 -3.02 6.77
CA LEU A 29 2.87 -1.97 6.41
C LEU A 29 3.07 -0.73 7.29
N GLY A 30 3.19 -0.90 8.61
CA GLY A 30 3.51 0.21 9.52
C GLY A 30 4.86 0.84 9.22
N ARG A 31 5.90 0.02 9.01
CA ARG A 31 7.24 0.49 8.64
C ARG A 31 7.27 1.24 7.31
N LEU A 32 6.41 0.88 6.36
CA LEU A 32 6.23 1.55 5.09
C LEU A 32 5.56 2.92 5.31
N LEU A 33 4.47 2.98 6.08
CA LEU A 33 3.79 4.24 6.39
C LEU A 33 4.66 5.22 7.20
N ASP A 34 5.62 4.72 7.98
CA ASP A 34 6.58 5.57 8.70
C ASP A 34 7.72 6.10 7.82
N ALA A 35 7.96 5.49 6.66
CA ALA A 35 9.17 5.75 5.87
C ALA A 35 8.91 6.30 4.47
N ILE A 36 7.70 6.18 3.94
CA ILE A 36 7.36 6.49 2.54
C ILE A 36 6.10 7.34 2.51
N ASP A 37 6.12 8.39 1.69
CA ASP A 37 4.90 9.10 1.30
C ASP A 37 3.92 8.11 0.65
N LEU A 38 2.73 7.98 1.26
CA LEU A 38 1.68 7.07 0.84
C LEU A 38 1.21 7.34 -0.59
N GLY A 39 1.33 8.57 -1.11
CA GLY A 39 1.00 8.89 -2.51
C GLY A 39 1.84 8.11 -3.53
N ARG A 40 3.02 7.65 -3.13
CA ARG A 40 3.93 6.83 -3.96
C ARG A 40 3.67 5.34 -3.84
N VAL A 41 2.74 4.92 -3.00
CA VAL A 41 2.47 3.51 -2.73
C VAL A 41 1.21 3.08 -3.46
N VAL A 42 1.29 1.95 -4.16
CA VAL A 42 0.15 1.25 -4.74
C VAL A 42 0.00 -0.09 -4.03
N PHE A 43 -1.15 -0.32 -3.39
CA PHE A 43 -1.50 -1.58 -2.77
C PHE A 43 -2.22 -2.47 -3.77
N VAL A 44 -1.67 -3.67 -4.01
CA VAL A 44 -2.31 -4.68 -4.85
C VAL A 44 -3.22 -5.52 -3.99
N ILE A 45 -4.50 -5.56 -4.34
CA ILE A 45 -5.51 -6.39 -3.68
C ILE A 45 -6.18 -7.29 -4.72
N ASP A 46 -6.94 -8.27 -4.26
CA ASP A 46 -7.81 -9.08 -5.10
C ASP A 46 -9.06 -9.51 -4.33
N LYS A 47 -9.91 -10.31 -4.97
CA LYS A 47 -11.13 -10.87 -4.36
C LYS A 47 -10.91 -11.69 -3.08
N THR A 48 -9.67 -12.09 -2.78
CA THR A 48 -9.32 -12.87 -1.59
C THR A 48 -8.89 -11.98 -0.42
N THR A 49 -8.76 -10.69 -0.66
CA THR A 49 -8.38 -9.70 0.35
C THR A 49 -9.60 -9.35 1.21
N ASP A 50 -9.47 -9.49 2.52
CA ASP A 50 -10.45 -8.97 3.47
C ASP A 50 -10.31 -7.45 3.56
N ARG A 51 -11.10 -6.77 2.73
CA ARG A 51 -11.03 -5.32 2.60
C ARG A 51 -11.40 -4.58 3.89
N ARG A 52 -12.33 -5.10 4.67
CA ARG A 52 -12.73 -4.49 5.95
C ARG A 52 -11.59 -4.58 6.95
N PHE A 53 -10.94 -5.74 7.03
CA PHE A 53 -9.77 -5.92 7.88
C PHE A 53 -8.60 -5.04 7.44
N LEU A 54 -8.37 -4.91 6.13
CA LEU A 54 -7.35 -4.04 5.56
C LEU A 54 -7.58 -2.57 5.92
N GLU A 55 -8.78 -2.04 5.70
CA GLU A 55 -9.13 -0.65 6.01
C GLU A 55 -8.96 -0.36 7.51
N ALA A 56 -9.47 -1.24 8.38
CA ALA A 56 -9.30 -1.11 9.83
C ALA A 56 -7.82 -1.17 10.26
N THR A 57 -7.01 -1.99 9.61
CA THR A 57 -5.56 -2.08 9.88
C THR A 57 -4.85 -0.79 9.48
N LEU A 58 -5.17 -0.25 8.30
CA LEU A 58 -4.58 1.00 7.81
C LEU A 58 -4.96 2.18 8.71
N GLU A 59 -6.22 2.29 9.14
CA GLU A 59 -6.68 3.32 10.08
C GLU A 59 -5.95 3.25 11.42
N ALA A 60 -5.77 2.04 11.96
CA ALA A 60 -5.04 1.83 13.20
C ALA A 60 -3.57 2.26 13.07
N LEU A 61 -2.89 1.86 11.99
CA LEU A 61 -1.51 2.25 11.72
C LEU A 61 -1.37 3.75 11.48
N TRP A 62 -2.31 4.35 10.75
CA TRP A 62 -2.35 5.80 10.47
C TRP A 62 -2.50 6.64 11.75
N SER A 63 -3.30 6.14 12.69
CA SER A 63 -3.47 6.79 14.00
C SER A 63 -2.21 6.72 14.88
N SER A 64 -1.31 5.77 14.58
CA SER A 64 -0.07 5.53 15.33
C SER A 64 1.21 5.90 14.58
N LEU A 65 1.14 6.73 13.54
CA LEU A 65 2.31 7.13 12.75
C LEU A 65 3.41 7.73 13.62
N ALA A 66 4.65 7.33 13.35
CA ALA A 66 5.82 7.91 13.98
C ALA A 66 5.87 9.43 13.76
N ALA A 67 6.48 10.16 14.71
CA ALA A 67 6.59 11.62 14.65
C ALA A 67 7.26 12.12 13.36
N GLU A 68 8.24 11.35 12.86
CA GLU A 68 9.02 11.65 11.66
C GLU A 68 8.41 11.08 10.36
N SER A 69 7.20 10.49 10.45
CA SER A 69 6.56 9.93 9.26
C SER A 69 6.23 11.05 8.25
N PRO A 70 6.54 10.86 6.94
CA PRO A 70 6.17 11.83 5.91
C PRO A 70 4.65 11.97 5.75
N ASN A 71 3.89 10.99 6.25
CA ASN A 71 2.43 10.92 6.14
C ASN A 71 1.70 11.71 7.25
N ARG A 72 2.43 12.21 8.25
CA ARG A 72 1.83 12.83 9.45
C ARG A 72 1.22 14.21 9.20
N SER A 73 1.71 14.93 8.20
CA SER A 73 1.24 16.27 7.82
C SER A 73 0.15 16.26 6.74
N VAL A 74 -0.25 15.09 6.25
CA VAL A 74 -1.25 14.94 5.19
C VAL A 74 -2.65 14.89 5.80
N ALA A 75 -3.51 15.83 5.42
CA ALA A 75 -4.86 15.97 5.99
C ALA A 75 -5.83 14.86 5.54
N GLU A 76 -5.68 14.35 4.33
CA GLU A 76 -6.44 13.22 3.80
C GLU A 76 -5.51 12.28 3.03
N SER A 77 -5.47 11.02 3.46
CA SER A 77 -4.72 9.97 2.78
C SER A 77 -5.59 9.19 1.80
N ALA A 78 -5.40 9.43 0.52
CA ALA A 78 -5.95 8.54 -0.50
C ALA A 78 -4.95 7.41 -0.78
N ALA A 79 -5.02 6.34 0.02
CA ALA A 79 -4.31 5.10 -0.29
C ALA A 79 -4.72 4.62 -1.69
N ARG A 80 -3.74 4.34 -2.55
CA ARG A 80 -3.99 3.92 -3.94
C ARG A 80 -4.08 2.40 -3.97
N PHE A 81 -5.22 1.88 -4.40
CA PHE A 81 -5.44 0.45 -4.55
C PHE A 81 -5.53 0.06 -6.02
N PHE A 82 -4.93 -1.08 -6.35
CA PHE A 82 -5.11 -1.75 -7.62
C PHE A 82 -5.71 -3.14 -7.37
N GLU A 83 -6.95 -3.34 -7.81
CA GLU A 83 -7.63 -4.63 -7.69
C GLU A 83 -7.30 -5.53 -8.89
N VAL A 84 -6.65 -6.66 -8.60
CA VAL A 84 -6.37 -7.71 -9.57
C VAL A 84 -7.61 -8.59 -9.72
N ARG A 85 -8.09 -8.70 -10.96
CA ARG A 85 -9.22 -9.51 -11.39
C ARG A 85 -8.79 -10.65 -12.29
N SER A 86 -7.69 -10.51 -13.03
CA SER A 86 -7.18 -11.50 -13.97
C SER A 86 -5.66 -11.37 -14.21
N LEU A 87 -4.99 -12.46 -14.59
CA LEU A 87 -3.57 -12.40 -14.98
C LEU A 87 -3.43 -12.16 -16.48
N SER A 88 -3.92 -11.01 -16.95
CA SER A 88 -3.89 -10.63 -18.37
C SER A 88 -2.85 -9.54 -18.65
N ALA A 89 -2.34 -9.49 -19.89
CA ALA A 89 -1.40 -8.45 -20.31
C ALA A 89 -1.99 -7.03 -20.18
N ALA A 90 -3.28 -6.88 -20.44
CA ALA A 90 -4.00 -5.61 -20.27
C ALA A 90 -4.03 -5.16 -18.80
N GLU A 91 -4.13 -6.11 -17.88
CA GLU A 91 -4.14 -5.82 -16.45
C GLU A 91 -2.75 -5.42 -15.93
N THR A 92 -1.71 -6.10 -16.40
CA THR A 92 -0.32 -5.68 -16.15
C THR A 92 -0.05 -4.27 -16.68
N GLN A 93 -0.55 -3.94 -17.88
CA GLN A 93 -0.40 -2.59 -18.43
C GLN A 93 -1.12 -1.54 -17.58
N SER A 94 -2.31 -1.86 -17.07
CA SER A 94 -3.07 -0.99 -16.17
C SER A 94 -2.35 -0.77 -14.84
N LEU A 95 -1.70 -1.81 -14.31
CA LEU A 95 -0.87 -1.72 -13.11
C LEU A 95 0.35 -0.80 -13.33
N ILE A 96 1.03 -0.92 -14.47
CA ILE A 96 2.16 -0.04 -14.81
C ILE A 96 1.70 1.42 -14.88
N GLY A 97 0.52 1.68 -15.47
CA GLY A 97 -0.07 3.02 -15.49
C GLY A 97 -0.37 3.59 -14.10
N HIS A 98 -0.65 2.74 -13.11
CA HIS A 98 -0.78 3.19 -11.71
C HIS A 98 0.59 3.53 -11.10
N LEU A 99 1.66 2.84 -11.47
CA LEU A 99 2.98 3.11 -10.89
C LEU A 99 3.64 4.38 -11.47
N CYS A 100 3.34 4.73 -12.71
CA CYS A 100 3.91 5.89 -13.40
C CYS A 100 2.80 6.88 -13.82
N PRO A 101 2.22 7.66 -12.89
CA PRO A 101 1.30 8.74 -13.28
C PRO A 101 2.06 9.77 -14.11
N ALA A 102 1.50 10.13 -15.26
CA ALA A 102 2.10 11.03 -16.26
C ALA A 102 2.32 12.46 -15.75
#